data_AF-A0A2N2FD29-F1
#
_entry.id   AF-A0A2N2FD29-F1
#
_cell.length_a   1.000
_cell.length_b   1.000
_cell.length_c   1.000
_cell.angle_alpha   90.00
_cell.angle_beta   90.00
_cell.angle_gamma   90.00
#
_symmetry.space_group_name_H-M   'P 1'
#
loop_
_entity.id
_entity.type
_entity.pdbx_description
1 polymer ?
#
loop_
_entity_poly.entity_id
_entity_poly.type
_entity_poly.pdbx_seq_one_letter_code
_entity_poly.pdbx_strand_id
1 'polypeptide(L)' 'MDDIIRKTLTEKRIAFEGVRCLATPRRLLLTITDLAPKQEDQTIEKLGPSKKAAFDESGQPTKAALGFARGQGMEV' A
#
# COMPACT_ATOMS: atom_id res chain seq x y z
N MET A 1 12.79 20.10 6.69
CA MET A 1 11.37 19.75 6.39
C MET A 1 11.29 19.01 5.06
N ASP A 2 11.97 19.53 4.03
CA ASP A 2 12.03 18.98 2.68
C ASP A 2 12.40 17.49 2.68
N ASP A 3 13.45 17.12 3.42
CA ASP A 3 13.90 15.71 3.50
C ASP A 3 12.85 14.78 4.06
N ILE A 4 12.11 15.22 5.08
CA ILE A 4 11.04 14.42 5.70
C ILE A 4 9.94 14.18 4.66
N ILE A 5 9.53 15.23 3.96
CA ILE A 5 8.47 15.13 2.93
C ILE A 5 8.93 14.25 1.76
N ARG A 6 10.16 14.45 1.26
CA ARG A 6 10.73 13.62 0.19
C ARG A 6 10.74 12.15 0.60
N LYS A 7 11.25 11.85 1.80
CA LYS A 7 11.29 10.48 2.34
C LYS A 7 9.89 9.88 2.43
N THR A 8 8.92 10.59 2.99
CA THR A 8 7.55 10.10 3.14
C THR A 8 6.88 9.83 1.80
N LEU A 9 7.00 10.73 0.82
CA LEU A 9 6.42 10.53 -0.52
C LEU A 9 7.05 9.33 -1.22
N THR A 10 8.37 9.16 -1.13
CA THR A 10 9.08 8.00 -1.68
C THR A 10 8.65 6.69 -1.02
N GLU A 11 8.57 6.63 0.32
CA GLU A 11 8.09 5.45 1.06
C GLU A 11 6.66 5.07 0.69
N LYS A 12 5.82 6.07 0.43
CA LYS A 12 4.45 5.89 -0.04
C LYS A 12 4.35 5.68 -1.55
N ARG A 13 5.47 5.64 -2.29
CA ARG A 13 5.52 5.43 -3.74
C ARG A 13 4.66 6.43 -4.53
N ILE A 14 4.57 7.65 -4.01
CA ILE A 14 3.91 8.75 -4.70
C ILE A 14 5.01 9.49 -5.48
N ALA A 15 4.93 9.48 -6.81
CA ALA A 15 5.92 10.15 -7.63
C ALA A 15 5.80 11.67 -7.51
N PHE A 16 6.95 12.35 -7.53
CA PHE A 16 7.09 13.80 -7.52
C PHE A 16 8.44 14.18 -8.13
N GLU A 17 8.57 15.39 -8.65
CA GLU A 17 9.84 15.89 -9.19
C GLU A 17 10.62 16.68 -8.12
N GLY A 18 9.94 17.60 -7.44
CA GLY A 18 10.58 18.55 -6.54
C GLY A 18 9.79 18.76 -5.26
N VAL A 19 10.48 18.94 -4.15
CA VAL A 19 9.91 19.39 -2.88
C VAL A 19 10.67 20.63 -2.43
N ARG A 20 9.93 21.67 -2.06
CA ARG A 20 10.45 22.90 -1.48
C ARG A 20 9.60 23.32 -0.29
N CYS A 21 10.23 23.47 0.88
CA CYS A 21 9.58 24.08 2.03
C CYS A 21 10.08 25.52 2.24
N LEU A 22 9.14 26.42 2.51
CA LEU A 22 9.41 27.83 2.80
C LEU A 22 8.67 28.21 4.08
N ALA A 23 9.26 29.10 4.88
CA ALA A 23 8.63 29.52 6.12
C ALA A 23 8.88 30.99 6.43
N THR A 24 7.93 31.57 7.16
CA THR A 24 8.08 32.78 7.97
C THR A 24 7.80 32.40 9.43
N PRO A 25 8.07 33.25 10.43
CA PRO A 25 7.85 32.90 11.85
C PRO A 25 6.42 32.43 12.20
N ARG A 26 5.40 32.79 11.40
CA ARG A 26 3.99 32.40 11.63
C ARG A 26 3.35 31.59 10.49
N ARG A 27 4.08 31.27 9.42
CA ARG A 27 3.52 30.54 8.27
C ARG A 27 4.53 29.55 7.70
N LEU A 28 4.05 28.35 7.40
CA LEU A 28 4.77 27.33 6.67
C LEU A 28 4.10 27.12 5.31
N LEU A 29 4.90 27.01 4.26
CA LEU A 29 4.47 26.72 2.90
C LEU A 29 5.25 25.52 2.39
N LEU A 30 4.52 24.57 1.79
CA LEU A 30 5.09 23.41 1.11
C LEU A 30 4.66 23.46 -0.36
N THR A 31 5.63 23.43 -1.26
CA THR A 31 5.39 23.31 -2.71
C THR A 31 6.00 22.02 -3.20
N ILE A 32 5.22 21.23 -3.95
CA ILE A 32 5.66 19.99 -4.56
C ILE A 32 5.41 20.10 -6.07
N THR A 33 6.44 19.91 -6.88
CA THR A 33 6.35 19.95 -8.34
C THR A 33 6.05 18.55 -8.87
N ASP A 34 5.15 18.47 -9.85
CA ASP A 34 4.74 17.23 -10.54
C ASP A 34 4.37 16.09 -9.60
N LEU A 35 3.60 16.41 -8.56
CA LEU A 35 3.05 15.40 -7.65
C LEU A 35 2.03 14.55 -8.40
N ALA A 36 2.26 13.24 -8.44
CA ALA A 36 1.33 12.29 -9.04
C ALA A 36 -0.03 12.34 -8.34
N PRO A 37 -1.15 12.34 -9.10
CA PRO A 37 -2.49 12.41 -8.52
C PRO A 37 -2.88 11.14 -7.76
N LYS A 38 -2.18 10.04 -8.03
CA LYS A 38 -2.35 8.74 -7.39
C LYS A 38 -0.99 8.07 -7.27
N GLN A 39 -0.84 7.27 -6.22
CA GLN A 39 0.23 6.30 -6.10
C GLN A 39 0.18 5.28 -7.25
N GLU A 40 1.34 4.82 -7.72
CA GLU A 40 1.43 3.75 -8.71
C GLU A 40 0.76 2.46 -8.22
N ASP A 41 0.10 1.76 -9.14
CA ASP A 41 -0.52 0.49 -8.84
C ASP A 41 0.54 -0.52 -8.36
N GLN A 42 0.16 -1.34 -7.37
CA GLN A 42 1.01 -2.40 -6.85
C GLN A 42 0.30 -3.74 -6.98
N THR A 43 1.00 -4.70 -7.58
CA THR A 43 0.62 -6.11 -7.45
C THR A 43 1.24 -6.64 -6.17
N ILE A 44 0.40 -7.16 -5.26
CA ILE A 44 0.84 -7.81 -4.02
C ILE A 44 0.47 -9.28 -4.13
N GLU A 45 1.48 -10.14 -4.24
CA GLU A 45 1.29 -11.58 -4.17
C GLU A 45 1.31 -12.04 -2.71
N LYS A 46 0.30 -12.81 -2.31
CA LYS A 46 0.21 -13.39 -0.97
C LYS A 46 0.02 -14.88 -1.08
N LEU A 47 0.97 -15.63 -0.52
CA LEU A 47 0.92 -17.08 -0.55
C LEU A 47 -0.14 -17.58 0.45
N GLY A 48 -1.12 -18.30 -0.08
CA GLY A 48 -2.16 -18.95 0.73
C GLY A 48 -1.71 -20.30 1.29
N PRO A 49 -2.60 -20.99 2.02
CA PRO A 49 -2.39 -22.37 2.42
C PRO A 49 -2.18 -23.27 1.18
N SER A 50 -1.45 -24.38 1.35
CA SER A 50 -1.27 -25.36 0.27
C SER A 50 -2.62 -25.86 -0.25
N LYS A 51 -2.70 -26.26 -1.54
CA LYS A 51 -3.96 -26.75 -2.13
C LYS A 51 -4.63 -27.84 -1.29
N LYS A 52 -3.84 -28.75 -0.70
CA LYS A 52 -4.31 -29.83 0.19
C LYS A 52 -4.86 -29.32 1.52
N ALA A 53 -4.35 -28.19 2.02
CA ALA A 53 -4.84 -27.56 3.25
C ALA A 53 -5.99 -26.58 2.98
N ALA A 54 -6.16 -26.14 1.73
CA ALA A 54 -7.18 -25.17 1.34
C ALA A 54 -8.54 -25.82 1.07
N PHE A 55 -8.58 -27.07 0.60
CA PHE A 55 -9.81 -27.78 0.27
C PHE A 55 -9.87 -29.15 0.96
N ASP A 56 -11.06 -29.53 1.41
CA ASP A 56 -11.32 -30.87 1.92
C ASP A 56 -11.57 -31.88 0.79
N GLU A 57 -11.82 -33.14 1.16
CA GLU A 57 -12.08 -34.24 0.23
C GLU A 57 -13.37 -34.04 -0.60
N SER A 58 -14.29 -33.19 -0.13
CA SER A 58 -15.52 -32.82 -0.85
C SER A 58 -15.33 -31.58 -1.75
N GLY A 59 -14.11 -31.03 -1.82
CA GLY A 59 -13.79 -29.83 -2.57
C GLY A 59 -14.27 -28.53 -1.90
N GLN A 60 -14.68 -28.57 -0.63
CA GLN A 60 -15.12 -27.37 0.09
C GLN A 60 -13.92 -26.64 0.73
N PRO A 61 -13.94 -25.30 0.79
CA PRO A 61 -12.89 -24.52 1.44
C PRO A 61 -12.78 -24.85 2.94
N THR A 62 -11.57 -25.14 3.39
CA THR A 62 -11.31 -25.38 4.82
C THR A 62 -11.33 -24.07 5.60
N LYS A 63 -11.35 -24.18 6.94
CA LYS A 63 -11.17 -23.01 7.83
C LYS A 63 -9.89 -22.23 7.53
N ALA A 64 -8.82 -22.89 7.06
CA ALA A 64 -7.58 -22.22 6.69
C ALA A 64 -7.74 -21.37 5.42
N ALA A 65 -8.44 -21.88 4.40
CA ALA A 65 -8.75 -21.11 3.20
C ALA A 65 -9.70 -19.94 3.49
N LEU A 66 -10.77 -20.18 4.24
CA LEU A 66 -11.73 -19.15 4.63
C LEU A 66 -11.07 -18.06 5.49
N GLY A 67 -10.22 -18.46 6.44
CA GLY A 67 -9.47 -17.53 7.28
C GLY A 67 -8.46 -16.70 6.47
N PHE A 68 -7.75 -17.33 5.53
CA PHE A 68 -6.83 -16.63 4.64
C PHE A 68 -7.56 -15.59 3.78
N ALA A 69 -8.66 -15.98 3.13
CA ALA A 69 -9.40 -15.07 2.26
C ALA A 69 -10.04 -13.92 3.01
N ARG A 70 -10.68 -14.17 4.17
CA ARG A 70 -11.16 -13.10 5.05
C ARG A 70 -10.03 -12.16 5.45
N GLY A 71 -8.84 -12.68 5.75
CA GLY A 71 -7.64 -11.88 6.03
C GLY A 71 -7.17 -11.05 4.84
N GLN A 72 -7.56 -11.38 3.62
CA GLN A 72 -7.33 -10.59 2.40
C GLN A 72 -8.50 -9.68 2.01
N GLY A 73 -9.58 -9.66 2.80
CA GLY A 73 -10.80 -8.94 2.44
C GLY A 73 -11.57 -9.57 1.27
N MET A 74 -11.36 -10.87 1.04
CA MET A 74 -12.02 -11.64 0.00
C MET A 74 -12.91 -12.73 0.63
N GLU A 75 -13.95 -13.14 -0.09
CA GLU A 75 -14.75 -14.32 0.23
C GLU A 75 -14.41 -15.46 -0.74
N VAL A 76 -14.47 -16.71 -0.27
CA VAL A 76 -14.16 -17.94 -1.01
C VAL A 76 -15.38 -18.82 -1.07
#